data_AF-A0A2E0SB62-F1
#
_entry.id   AF-A0A2E0SB62-F1
#
_cell.length_a   1.000
_cell.length_b   1.000
_cell.length_c   1.000
_cell.angle_alpha   90.00
_cell.angle_beta   90.00
_cell.angle_gamma   90.00
#
_symmetry.space_group_name_H-M   'P 1'
#
loop_
_entity.id
_entity.type
_entity.pdbx_description
1 polymer ?
#
loop_
_entity_poly.entity_id
_entity_poly.type
_entity_poly.pdbx_seq_one_letter_code
_entity_poly.pdbx_strand_id
1 'polypeptide(L)'
;MDELKIYYSSGNNYTNEYSGEIQKSIGGIITNTEVPDGLRNLFGTVSLRMVSQGISDYRAVYLRNGGVAPDDISNLRLYVNVPILAPTTDPSTLTPNVGDMYIVPPNSIGAWLGEDGKKAVWDGAEWTFSFAPFATYEFGFQTPVDIDIDINPILITEGYVVPLENVFQAPRGVTFVSANTVANEITIGTGDLIVGQNLCMWIKRTIFEYPLNTDDLVIDKGSIFEEEDIPIIFNYDTP
;
A
#
# COMPACT_ATOMS: atom_id res chain seq x y z
N MET A 1 2.87 -9.26 -23.09
CA MET A 1 2.01 -9.50 -21.92
C MET A 1 2.73 -8.88 -20.75
N ASP A 2 2.03 -8.28 -19.80
CA ASP A 2 2.70 -7.76 -18.61
C ASP A 2 3.29 -8.93 -17.81
N GLU A 3 4.61 -8.94 -17.68
CA GLU A 3 5.37 -10.04 -17.06
C GLU A 3 5.18 -10.03 -15.54
N LEU A 4 5.11 -8.85 -14.93
CA LEU A 4 4.85 -8.71 -13.50
C LEU A 4 3.35 -8.68 -13.22
N LYS A 5 2.91 -9.62 -12.38
CA LYS A 5 1.52 -9.72 -11.91
C LYS A 5 1.44 -9.61 -10.40
N ILE A 6 0.34 -9.05 -9.92
CA ILE A 6 0.06 -8.92 -8.48
C ILE A 6 -1.16 -9.77 -8.15
N TYR A 7 -1.11 -10.50 -7.04
CA TYR A 7 -2.20 -11.35 -6.55
C TYR A 7 -2.49 -11.06 -5.09
N TYR A 8 -3.76 -11.20 -4.70
CA TYR A 8 -4.12 -11.16 -3.28
C TYR A 8 -3.60 -12.40 -2.55
N SER A 9 -3.43 -12.28 -1.24
CA SER A 9 -3.16 -13.42 -0.37
C SER A 9 -4.47 -13.95 0.22
N SER A 10 -4.56 -15.26 0.44
CA SER A 10 -5.79 -15.92 0.90
C SER A 10 -6.16 -15.60 2.36
N GLY A 11 -5.26 -14.96 3.10
CA GLY A 11 -5.39 -14.70 4.53
C GLY A 11 -5.15 -15.95 5.34
N ASN A 12 -6.02 -16.21 6.32
CA ASN A 12 -5.96 -17.42 7.13
C ASN A 12 -6.49 -18.69 6.41
N ASN A 13 -6.89 -18.58 5.14
CA ASN A 13 -7.37 -19.70 4.36
C ASN A 13 -6.21 -20.51 3.77
N TYR A 14 -6.33 -21.84 3.82
CA TYR A 14 -5.40 -22.77 3.18
C TYR A 14 -5.86 -23.14 1.75
N THR A 15 -6.53 -22.22 1.06
CA THR A 15 -6.94 -22.38 -0.33
C THR A 15 -6.47 -21.19 -1.17
N ASN A 16 -6.36 -21.37 -2.48
CA ASN A 16 -6.09 -20.30 -3.44
C ASN A 16 -7.37 -19.59 -3.92
N GLU A 17 -8.50 -19.88 -3.27
CA GLU A 17 -9.78 -19.23 -3.55
C GLU A 17 -9.75 -17.79 -3.05
N TYR A 18 -10.20 -16.87 -3.89
CA TYR A 18 -10.33 -15.48 -3.50
C TYR A 18 -11.53 -15.30 -2.58
N SER A 19 -11.29 -14.73 -1.40
CA SER A 19 -12.32 -14.55 -0.36
C SER A 19 -13.42 -13.55 -0.74
N GLY A 20 -13.22 -12.75 -1.80
CA GLY A 20 -14.06 -11.57 -2.08
C GLY A 20 -13.74 -10.38 -1.17
N GLU A 21 -13.03 -10.61 -0.07
CA GLU A 21 -12.70 -9.63 0.96
C GLU A 21 -11.22 -9.31 0.90
N ILE A 22 -10.86 -8.32 0.07
CA ILE A 22 -9.46 -7.88 -0.15
C ILE A 22 -8.72 -7.64 1.17
N GLN A 23 -9.43 -7.08 2.16
CA GLN A 23 -8.89 -6.72 3.47
C GLN A 23 -8.46 -7.93 4.32
N LYS A 24 -8.81 -9.15 3.92
CA LYS A 24 -8.31 -10.41 4.49
C LYS A 24 -6.97 -10.85 3.93
N SER A 25 -6.36 -10.06 3.04
CA SER A 25 -5.01 -10.32 2.51
C SER A 25 -3.94 -10.11 3.59
N ILE A 26 -3.79 -11.08 4.49
CA ILE A 26 -2.88 -11.05 5.66
C ILE A 26 -1.91 -12.23 5.68
N GLY A 27 -1.54 -12.75 4.52
CA GLY A 27 -0.65 -13.90 4.33
C GLY A 27 -1.41 -15.12 3.79
N GLY A 28 -0.93 -16.32 4.04
CA GLY A 28 -1.51 -17.55 3.51
C GLY A 28 -0.93 -17.91 2.15
N ILE A 29 -1.78 -18.40 1.25
CA ILE A 29 -1.41 -18.86 -0.10
C ILE A 29 -1.70 -17.73 -1.09
N ILE A 30 -0.95 -17.69 -2.19
CA ILE A 30 -1.31 -16.86 -3.35
C ILE A 30 -2.71 -17.25 -3.87
N THR A 31 -3.54 -16.26 -4.19
CA THR A 31 -4.85 -16.53 -4.80
C THR A 31 -4.74 -16.65 -6.31
N ASN A 32 -5.73 -17.26 -6.96
CA ASN A 32 -5.84 -17.26 -8.44
C ASN A 32 -6.39 -15.94 -9.01
N THR A 33 -6.71 -14.97 -8.14
CA THR A 33 -7.26 -13.68 -8.54
C THR A 33 -6.14 -12.65 -8.62
N GLU A 34 -5.81 -12.29 -9.86
CA GLU A 34 -4.94 -11.16 -10.15
C GLU A 34 -5.60 -9.86 -9.67
N VAL A 35 -4.79 -8.95 -9.14
CA VAL A 35 -5.23 -7.61 -8.73
C VAL A 35 -5.38 -6.76 -9.99
N PRO A 36 -6.60 -6.32 -10.35
CA PRO A 36 -6.81 -5.48 -11.52
C PRO A 36 -6.39 -4.03 -11.22
N ASP A 37 -5.69 -3.39 -12.15
CA ASP A 37 -5.43 -1.94 -12.19
C ASP A 37 -5.04 -1.29 -10.84
N GLY A 38 -4.02 -1.86 -10.20
CA GLY A 38 -3.41 -1.34 -8.97
C GLY A 38 -4.05 -1.83 -7.67
N LEU A 39 -3.42 -1.51 -6.54
CA LEU A 39 -3.87 -1.96 -5.22
C LEU A 39 -4.92 -0.99 -4.65
N ARG A 40 -6.19 -1.41 -4.67
CA ARG A 40 -7.35 -0.65 -4.21
C ARG A 40 -8.00 -1.33 -3.01
N ASN A 41 -8.50 -0.55 -2.06
CA ASN A 41 -9.28 -1.04 -0.91
C ASN A 41 -8.57 -2.16 -0.11
N LEU A 42 -7.23 -2.16 -0.14
CA LEU A 42 -6.43 -3.17 0.53
C LEU A 42 -6.58 -3.06 2.06
N PHE A 43 -6.74 -1.84 2.53
CA PHE A 43 -6.88 -1.52 3.93
C PHE A 43 -8.33 -1.22 4.30
N GLY A 44 -8.67 -1.48 5.57
CA GLY A 44 -10.00 -1.18 6.10
C GLY A 44 -10.14 0.28 6.51
N THR A 45 -11.37 0.65 6.88
CA THR A 45 -11.73 1.95 7.46
C THR A 45 -10.82 2.31 8.63
N VAL A 46 -10.41 3.57 8.66
CA VAL A 46 -9.62 4.15 9.75
C VAL A 46 -10.55 4.74 10.82
N SER A 47 -10.37 4.36 12.08
CA SER A 47 -11.07 4.98 13.21
C SER A 47 -10.23 6.09 13.86
N LEU A 48 -10.89 7.04 14.53
CA LEU A 48 -10.20 8.09 15.33
C LEU A 48 -9.25 7.50 16.39
N ARG A 49 -9.58 6.32 16.91
CA ARG A 49 -8.70 5.61 17.85
C ARG A 49 -7.41 5.15 17.17
N MET A 50 -7.48 4.67 15.93
CA MET A 50 -6.29 4.25 15.18
C MET A 50 -5.38 5.44 14.90
N VAL A 51 -5.95 6.58 14.52
CA VAL A 51 -5.22 7.84 14.28
C VAL A 51 -4.49 8.31 15.53
N SER A 52 -5.20 8.47 16.66
CA SER A 52 -4.62 8.95 17.92
C SER A 52 -3.57 8.03 18.55
N GLN A 53 -3.57 6.73 18.18
CA GLN A 53 -2.65 5.74 18.73
C GLN A 53 -1.47 5.44 17.82
N GLY A 54 -1.40 6.01 16.60
CA GLY A 54 -0.31 5.70 15.69
C GLY A 54 -0.37 4.24 15.17
N ILE A 55 -1.56 3.65 15.02
CA ILE A 55 -1.69 2.21 14.76
C ILE A 55 -1.16 1.85 13.38
N SER A 56 -0.36 0.79 13.32
CA SER A 56 0.00 0.14 12.06
C SER A 56 -0.93 -1.01 11.72
N ASP A 57 -1.32 -1.12 10.46
CA ASP A 57 -1.91 -2.32 9.89
C ASP A 57 -1.08 -2.88 8.73
N TYR A 58 -1.20 -4.19 8.53
CA TYR A 58 -0.36 -4.98 7.65
C TYR A 58 -1.21 -5.73 6.64
N ARG A 59 -0.75 -5.78 5.39
CA ARG A 59 -1.37 -6.51 4.29
C ARG A 59 -0.32 -7.24 3.49
N ALA A 60 -0.65 -8.41 2.97
CA ALA A 60 0.24 -9.21 2.13
C ALA A 60 -0.36 -9.37 0.74
N VAL A 61 0.46 -9.13 -0.27
CA VAL A 61 0.16 -9.46 -1.66
C VAL A 61 1.31 -10.27 -2.24
N TYR A 62 1.05 -10.94 -3.35
CA TYR A 62 2.06 -11.73 -4.05
C TYR A 62 2.42 -11.05 -5.36
N LEU A 63 3.72 -10.94 -5.61
CA LEU A 63 4.28 -10.58 -6.90
C LEU A 63 4.64 -11.89 -7.62
N ARG A 64 4.26 -12.01 -8.89
CA ARG A 64 4.55 -13.19 -9.70
C ARG A 64 5.06 -12.77 -11.06
N ASN A 65 6.14 -13.39 -11.52
CA ASN A 65 6.52 -13.33 -12.91
C ASN A 65 5.66 -14.33 -13.71
N GLY A 66 4.67 -13.80 -14.44
CA GLY A 66 3.77 -14.55 -15.31
C GLY A 66 4.25 -14.71 -16.75
N GLY A 67 5.50 -14.32 -17.05
CA GLY A 67 6.15 -14.48 -18.35
C GLY A 67 6.38 -15.94 -18.74
N VAL A 68 7.12 -16.16 -19.83
CA VAL A 68 7.52 -17.49 -20.31
C VAL A 68 9.04 -17.55 -20.31
N ALA A 69 9.64 -18.67 -19.90
CA ALA A 69 11.10 -18.77 -19.87
C ALA A 69 11.71 -18.46 -21.25
N PRO A 70 12.80 -17.66 -21.34
CA PRO A 70 13.67 -17.20 -20.24
C PRO A 70 13.37 -15.77 -19.73
N ASP A 71 12.12 -15.31 -19.80
CA ASP A 71 11.75 -13.92 -19.52
C ASP A 71 11.78 -13.56 -18.02
N ASP A 72 12.95 -13.65 -17.41
CA ASP A 72 13.19 -13.26 -16.03
C ASP A 72 13.13 -11.73 -15.89
N ILE A 73 12.43 -11.25 -14.87
CA ILE A 73 12.40 -9.84 -14.52
C ILE A 73 13.68 -9.53 -13.75
N SER A 74 14.38 -8.45 -14.12
CA SER A 74 15.58 -7.98 -13.41
C SER A 74 15.43 -6.53 -12.99
N ASN A 75 16.30 -6.08 -12.07
CA ASN A 75 16.25 -4.74 -11.48
C ASN A 75 14.87 -4.33 -10.96
N LEU A 76 14.10 -5.28 -10.43
CA LEU A 76 12.77 -5.04 -9.89
C LEU A 76 12.84 -4.13 -8.67
N ARG A 77 12.23 -2.95 -8.79
CA ARG A 77 12.17 -1.91 -7.77
C ARG A 77 10.73 -1.44 -7.59
N LEU A 78 10.43 -0.92 -6.40
CA LEU A 78 9.17 -0.25 -6.14
C LEU A 78 9.36 1.07 -5.41
N TYR A 79 8.38 1.94 -5.60
CA TYR A 79 8.14 3.09 -4.74
C TYR A 79 6.64 3.39 -4.66
N VAL A 80 6.25 4.14 -3.63
CA VAL A 80 4.92 4.75 -3.56
C VAL A 80 5.04 6.18 -4.00
N ASN A 81 4.24 6.53 -5.00
CA ASN A 81 4.10 7.90 -5.43
C ASN A 81 3.11 8.62 -4.55
N VAL A 82 3.51 8.93 -3.32
CA VAL A 82 2.81 9.90 -2.45
C VAL A 82 3.61 11.21 -2.44
N PRO A 83 3.58 12.02 -3.51
CA PRO A 83 4.27 13.30 -3.53
C PRO A 83 3.51 14.27 -2.62
N ILE A 84 3.76 14.20 -1.31
CA ILE A 84 3.41 15.31 -0.42
C ILE A 84 4.54 16.31 -0.59
N LEU A 85 4.28 17.34 -1.41
CA LEU A 85 5.14 18.52 -1.45
C LEU A 85 5.04 19.23 -0.09
N ALA A 86 6.15 19.80 0.37
CA ALA A 86 6.31 20.31 1.73
C ALA A 86 5.10 21.15 2.19
N PRO A 87 4.70 21.08 3.48
CA PRO A 87 3.54 21.83 3.97
C PRO A 87 3.74 23.33 3.75
N THR A 88 2.73 24.00 3.19
CA THR A 88 2.64 25.46 3.10
C THR A 88 1.27 25.91 3.63
N THR A 89 1.21 27.03 4.33
CA THR A 89 -0.07 27.58 4.83
C THR A 89 -0.75 28.49 3.81
N ASP A 90 -0.05 28.89 2.74
CA ASP A 90 -0.58 29.80 1.73
C ASP A 90 -0.35 29.25 0.31
N PRO A 91 -1.39 28.70 -0.34
CA PRO A 91 -1.27 28.18 -1.69
C PRO A 91 -0.97 29.25 -2.75
N SER A 92 -1.23 30.53 -2.47
CA SER A 92 -0.99 31.60 -3.45
C SER A 92 0.50 31.84 -3.71
N THR A 93 1.36 31.35 -2.81
CA THR A 93 2.82 31.38 -2.96
C THR A 93 3.36 30.24 -3.81
N LEU A 94 2.53 29.25 -4.13
CA LEU A 94 2.90 28.10 -4.94
C LEU A 94 2.75 28.39 -6.43
N THR A 95 3.57 27.72 -7.23
CA THR A 95 3.39 27.58 -8.67
C THR A 95 3.22 26.10 -9.00
N PRO A 96 2.06 25.49 -8.66
CA PRO A 96 1.87 24.05 -8.78
C PRO A 96 1.73 23.60 -10.23
N ASN A 97 2.23 22.41 -10.54
CA ASN A 97 1.92 21.69 -11.77
C ASN A 97 0.66 20.84 -11.58
N VAL A 98 -0.01 20.50 -12.69
CA VAL A 98 -1.16 19.59 -12.66
C VAL A 98 -0.75 18.26 -12.02
N GLY A 99 -1.50 17.82 -11.01
CA GLY A 99 -1.22 16.61 -10.24
C GLY A 99 -0.33 16.82 -9.02
N ASP A 100 0.20 18.03 -8.78
CA ASP A 100 0.89 18.33 -7.54
C ASP A 100 -0.07 18.17 -6.35
N MET A 101 0.42 17.54 -5.28
CA MET A 101 -0.35 17.26 -4.07
C MET A 101 0.33 17.85 -2.84
N TYR A 102 -0.49 18.39 -1.95
CA TYR A 102 -0.06 18.99 -0.70
C TYR A 102 -0.97 18.54 0.44
N ILE A 103 -0.43 18.52 1.65
CA ILE A 103 -1.23 18.47 2.87
C ILE A 103 -1.52 19.90 3.28
N VAL A 104 -2.79 20.22 3.50
CA VAL A 104 -3.22 21.52 4.01
C VAL A 104 -2.90 21.57 5.52
N PRO A 105 -1.90 22.35 5.96
CA PRO A 105 -1.60 22.47 7.39
C PRO A 105 -2.68 23.31 8.10
N PRO A 106 -2.76 23.24 9.45
CA PRO A 106 -3.65 24.08 10.23
C PRO A 106 -3.46 25.58 9.96
N ASN A 107 -4.56 26.33 10.03
CA ASN A 107 -4.59 27.78 9.82
C ASN A 107 -4.17 28.19 8.40
N SER A 108 -4.45 27.33 7.42
CA SER A 108 -4.20 27.69 6.02
C SER A 108 -5.09 28.86 5.59
N ILE A 109 -4.60 29.65 4.63
CA ILE A 109 -5.27 30.85 4.13
C ILE A 109 -5.63 30.71 2.64
N GLY A 110 -6.39 31.70 2.13
CA GLY A 110 -6.73 31.78 0.72
C GLY A 110 -7.60 30.59 0.28
N ALA A 111 -7.20 29.95 -0.83
CA ALA A 111 -7.94 28.81 -1.38
C ALA A 111 -7.98 27.58 -0.46
N TRP A 112 -7.11 27.52 0.57
CA TRP A 112 -7.02 26.39 1.50
C TRP A 112 -7.68 26.68 2.86
N LEU A 113 -8.33 27.84 3.03
CA LEU A 113 -8.99 28.21 4.29
C LEU A 113 -10.14 27.23 4.60
N GLY A 114 -10.09 26.61 5.79
CA GLY A 114 -11.10 25.65 6.25
C GLY A 114 -10.90 24.22 5.72
N GLU A 115 -9.82 23.98 4.99
CA GLU A 115 -9.47 22.67 4.42
C GLU A 115 -8.38 21.97 5.24
N ASP A 116 -8.18 22.35 6.50
CA ASP A 116 -7.11 21.85 7.36
C ASP A 116 -7.11 20.32 7.46
N GLY A 117 -5.93 19.71 7.32
CA GLY A 117 -5.74 18.25 7.36
C GLY A 117 -6.19 17.50 6.10
N LYS A 118 -6.68 18.20 5.07
CA LYS A 118 -7.01 17.58 3.79
C LYS A 118 -5.80 17.52 2.86
N LYS A 119 -5.87 16.61 1.89
CA LYS A 119 -5.02 16.59 0.70
C LYS A 119 -5.61 17.55 -0.32
N ALA A 120 -4.82 18.56 -0.70
CA ALA A 120 -5.10 19.43 -1.82
C ALA A 120 -4.38 18.89 -3.07
N VAL A 121 -5.10 18.75 -4.18
CA VAL A 121 -4.56 18.34 -5.48
C VAL A 121 -4.85 19.44 -6.50
N TRP A 122 -3.82 19.90 -7.21
CA TRP A 122 -3.97 20.90 -8.27
C TRP A 122 -4.40 20.26 -9.59
N ASP A 123 -5.51 20.70 -10.17
CA ASP A 123 -6.01 20.16 -11.46
C ASP A 123 -5.60 21.00 -12.69
N GLY A 124 -4.93 22.14 -12.46
CA GLY A 124 -4.56 23.11 -13.51
C GLY A 124 -5.35 24.42 -13.47
N ALA A 125 -6.48 24.45 -12.76
CA ALA A 125 -7.35 25.61 -12.62
C ALA A 125 -7.71 25.89 -11.15
N GLU A 126 -7.98 24.85 -10.36
CA GLU A 126 -8.36 24.95 -8.96
C GLU A 126 -7.75 23.82 -8.10
N TRP A 127 -7.87 24.01 -6.78
CA TRP A 127 -7.50 23.00 -5.81
C TRP A 127 -8.71 22.11 -5.53
N THR A 128 -8.52 20.81 -5.65
CA THR A 128 -9.49 19.81 -5.19
C THR A 128 -9.06 19.27 -3.83
N PHE A 129 -9.99 19.21 -2.88
CA PHE A 129 -9.71 18.76 -1.52
C PHE A 129 -10.33 17.40 -1.27
N SER A 130 -9.53 16.50 -0.73
CA SER A 130 -9.96 15.17 -0.29
C SER A 130 -9.31 14.88 1.04
N PHE A 131 -9.83 13.93 1.80
CA PHE A 131 -9.13 13.54 3.03
C PHE A 131 -7.75 12.99 2.69
N ALA A 132 -6.73 13.50 3.39
CA ALA A 132 -5.39 12.98 3.21
C ALA A 132 -5.32 11.57 3.79
N PRO A 133 -4.68 10.61 3.11
CA PRO A 133 -4.28 9.38 3.77
C PRO A 133 -3.27 9.78 4.86
N PHE A 134 -3.68 9.74 6.12
CA PHE A 134 -2.83 10.07 7.26
C PHE A 134 -1.90 8.90 7.59
N ALA A 135 -1.22 8.38 6.57
CA ALA A 135 -0.41 7.20 6.73
C ALA A 135 0.91 7.24 5.97
N THR A 136 1.91 6.60 6.56
CA THR A 136 3.17 6.25 5.90
C THR A 136 3.12 4.80 5.51
N TYR A 137 3.66 4.49 4.34
CA TYR A 137 3.79 3.13 3.85
C TYR A 137 5.24 2.66 3.92
N GLU A 138 5.40 1.44 4.43
CA GLU A 138 6.66 0.73 4.42
C GLU A 138 6.44 -0.67 3.85
N PHE A 139 7.47 -1.23 3.22
CA PHE A 139 7.39 -2.48 2.50
C PHE A 139 8.39 -3.46 3.07
N GLY A 140 7.97 -4.71 3.20
CA GLY A 140 8.83 -5.81 3.56
C GLY A 140 8.60 -6.99 2.64
N PHE A 141 9.63 -7.79 2.40
CA PHE A 141 9.56 -8.91 1.47
C PHE A 141 9.85 -10.22 2.19
N GLN A 142 9.15 -11.26 1.77
CA GLN A 142 9.34 -12.60 2.29
C GLN A 142 9.26 -13.59 1.14
N THR A 143 10.30 -14.41 0.98
CA THR A 143 10.26 -15.54 0.05
C THR A 143 9.23 -16.55 0.55
N PRO A 144 8.19 -16.85 -0.24
CA PRO A 144 7.23 -17.89 0.11
C PRO A 144 7.95 -19.24 0.20
N VAL A 145 7.51 -20.08 1.13
CA VAL A 145 8.02 -21.45 1.24
C VAL A 145 6.99 -22.39 0.67
N ASP A 146 7.46 -23.45 0.00
CA ASP A 146 6.62 -24.60 -0.28
C ASP A 146 6.34 -25.29 1.04
N ILE A 147 5.06 -25.38 1.42
CA ILE A 147 4.68 -26.20 2.56
C ILE A 147 4.08 -27.48 2.04
N ASP A 148 4.76 -28.58 2.38
CA ASP A 148 4.18 -29.90 2.37
C ASP A 148 3.26 -30.02 3.60
N ILE A 149 2.06 -29.42 3.50
CA ILE A 149 1.04 -29.66 4.51
C ILE A 149 0.47 -31.03 4.17
N ASP A 150 0.76 -32.01 5.01
CA ASP A 150 0.19 -33.37 4.94
C ASP A 150 -1.29 -33.37 5.39
N ILE A 151 -2.07 -32.44 4.83
CA ILE A 151 -3.53 -32.44 4.80
C ILE A 151 -3.94 -33.15 3.51
N ASN A 152 -4.13 -34.47 3.61
CA ASN A 152 -4.87 -35.31 2.66
C ASN A 152 -5.91 -34.53 1.81
N PRO A 153 -5.79 -34.42 0.48
CA PRO A 153 -4.61 -34.56 -0.38
C PRO A 153 -4.49 -33.34 -1.33
N ILE A 154 -4.08 -32.17 -0.82
CA ILE A 154 -3.76 -31.04 -1.71
C ILE A 154 -2.35 -30.59 -1.38
N LEU A 155 -1.41 -31.04 -2.21
CA LEU A 155 -0.07 -30.48 -2.23
C LEU A 155 -0.20 -29.04 -2.75
N ILE A 156 -0.01 -28.05 -1.88
CA ILE A 156 -0.03 -26.65 -2.26
C ILE A 156 1.41 -26.26 -2.63
N THR A 157 1.72 -26.32 -3.93
CA THR A 157 3.01 -25.92 -4.50
C THR A 157 3.07 -24.45 -4.91
N GLU A 158 2.17 -23.61 -4.41
CA GLU A 158 1.97 -22.26 -4.94
C GLU A 158 2.61 -21.14 -4.09
N GLY A 159 3.47 -21.50 -3.13
CA GLY A 159 4.12 -20.54 -2.23
C GLY A 159 3.20 -20.11 -1.09
N TYR A 160 3.69 -20.27 0.14
CA TYR A 160 2.95 -19.95 1.35
C TYR A 160 3.76 -19.02 2.26
N VAL A 161 3.06 -18.10 2.91
CA VAL A 161 3.57 -17.29 4.02
C VAL A 161 2.63 -17.44 5.21
N VAL A 162 3.17 -17.55 6.42
CA VAL A 162 2.36 -17.70 7.65
C VAL A 162 1.40 -16.51 7.77
N PRO A 163 0.08 -16.73 7.82
CA PRO A 163 -0.87 -15.65 7.96
C PRO A 163 -0.83 -15.03 9.35
N LEU A 164 -1.17 -13.76 9.42
CA LEU A 164 -1.34 -13.05 10.68
C LEU A 164 -2.62 -13.50 11.40
N GLU A 165 -2.64 -13.41 12.73
CA GLU A 165 -3.87 -13.61 13.49
C GLU A 165 -4.84 -12.44 13.29
N ASN A 166 -4.29 -11.23 13.11
CA ASN A 166 -5.04 -10.02 12.78
C ASN A 166 -4.15 -9.01 12.07
N VAL A 167 -4.80 -8.03 11.44
CA VAL A 167 -4.15 -6.99 10.64
C VAL A 167 -3.22 -6.05 11.41
N PHE A 168 -3.23 -6.05 12.74
CA PHE A 168 -2.41 -5.17 13.59
C PHE A 168 -1.16 -5.88 14.12
N GLN A 169 -0.94 -7.14 13.74
CA GLN A 169 0.22 -7.91 14.12
C GLN A 169 1.31 -7.79 13.06
N ALA A 170 2.52 -7.39 13.43
CA ALA A 170 3.64 -7.38 12.50
C ALA A 170 4.00 -8.82 12.06
N PRO A 171 4.25 -9.06 10.76
CA PRO A 171 4.73 -10.35 10.28
C PRO A 171 6.12 -10.67 10.83
N ARG A 172 6.33 -11.93 11.22
CA ARG A 172 7.60 -12.36 11.82
C ARG A 172 8.70 -12.45 10.76
N GLY A 173 9.89 -11.97 11.09
CA GLY A 173 11.07 -12.10 10.22
C GLY A 173 11.08 -11.13 9.03
N VAL A 174 10.13 -10.19 8.97
CA VAL A 174 10.05 -9.20 7.90
C VAL A 174 10.63 -7.88 8.39
N THR A 175 11.56 -7.32 7.63
CA THR A 175 12.08 -5.95 7.86
C THR A 175 11.37 -5.00 6.91
N PHE A 176 10.89 -3.88 7.44
CA PHE A 176 10.16 -2.87 6.68
C PHE A 176 11.08 -1.71 6.31
N VAL A 177 10.94 -1.23 5.07
CA VAL A 177 11.67 -0.10 4.52
C VAL A 177 10.69 0.88 3.86
N SER A 178 10.87 2.18 4.11
CA SER A 178 10.12 3.22 3.44
C SER A 178 10.55 3.37 1.99
N ALA A 179 9.59 3.44 1.07
CA ALA A 179 9.84 3.63 -0.36
C ALA A 179 9.06 4.84 -0.89
N ASN A 180 9.31 6.02 -0.36
CA ASN A 180 8.58 7.23 -0.72
C ASN A 180 9.28 7.97 -1.88
N THR A 181 8.60 8.11 -3.02
CA THR A 181 9.12 8.73 -4.26
C THR A 181 10.15 7.89 -5.02
N VAL A 182 10.38 8.25 -6.29
CA VAL A 182 11.39 7.65 -7.17
C VAL A 182 12.80 7.69 -6.55
N ALA A 183 13.13 8.77 -5.84
CA ALA A 183 14.46 8.95 -5.25
C ALA A 183 14.76 7.96 -4.10
N ASN A 184 13.71 7.41 -3.48
CA ASN A 184 13.82 6.41 -2.42
C ASN A 184 13.18 5.09 -2.83
N GLU A 185 13.24 4.73 -4.12
CA GLU A 185 12.80 3.41 -4.56
C GLU A 185 13.60 2.29 -3.88
N ILE A 186 12.95 1.17 -3.60
CA ILE A 186 13.58 0.01 -2.96
C ILE A 186 13.70 -1.14 -3.96
N THR A 187 14.82 -1.86 -3.91
CA THR A 187 14.97 -3.12 -4.63
C THR A 187 14.14 -4.21 -3.96
N ILE A 188 13.37 -4.94 -4.76
CA ILE A 188 12.52 -6.04 -4.30
C ILE A 188 13.34 -7.33 -4.21
N GLY A 189 13.49 -7.91 -3.02
CA GLY A 189 14.23 -9.17 -2.84
C GLY A 189 15.70 -9.02 -3.29
N THR A 190 16.12 -9.82 -4.27
CA THR A 190 17.45 -9.71 -4.92
C THR A 190 17.46 -8.74 -6.11
N GLY A 191 16.31 -8.20 -6.51
CA GLY A 191 16.11 -7.46 -7.75
C GLY A 191 15.69 -8.32 -8.93
N ASP A 192 15.72 -9.65 -8.79
CA ASP A 192 15.37 -10.59 -9.85
C ASP A 192 14.13 -11.41 -9.45
N LEU A 193 13.25 -11.65 -10.42
CA LEU A 193 12.08 -12.53 -10.28
C LEU A 193 12.02 -13.48 -11.48
N ILE A 194 12.40 -14.73 -11.25
CA ILE A 194 12.47 -15.77 -12.28
C ILE A 194 11.05 -16.12 -12.74
N VAL A 195 10.88 -16.52 -14.00
CA VAL A 195 9.59 -16.97 -14.53
C VAL A 195 8.92 -18.02 -13.62
N GLY A 196 7.67 -17.75 -13.23
CA GLY A 196 6.88 -18.60 -12.35
C GLY A 196 7.17 -18.43 -10.85
N GLN A 197 8.20 -17.66 -10.47
CA GLN A 197 8.50 -17.38 -9.08
C GLN A 197 7.47 -16.45 -8.46
N ASN A 198 7.08 -16.75 -7.22
CA ASN A 198 6.24 -15.91 -6.38
C ASN A 198 7.09 -15.25 -5.28
N LEU A 199 6.81 -13.99 -4.98
CA LEU A 199 7.36 -13.26 -3.85
C LEU A 199 6.24 -12.63 -3.04
N CYS A 200 6.22 -12.84 -1.72
CA CYS A 200 5.26 -12.15 -0.87
C CYS A 200 5.80 -10.76 -0.50
N MET A 201 5.00 -9.74 -0.77
CA MET A 201 5.22 -8.37 -0.36
C MET A 201 4.24 -8.01 0.76
N TRP A 202 4.79 -7.68 1.92
CA TRP A 202 4.08 -7.08 3.03
C TRP A 202 4.07 -5.57 2.91
N ILE A 203 2.90 -4.99 3.03
CA ILE A 203 2.65 -3.55 3.06
C ILE A 203 2.23 -3.19 4.47
N LYS A 204 3.03 -2.40 5.14
CA LYS A 204 2.71 -1.79 6.43
C LYS A 204 2.22 -0.38 6.17
N ARG A 205 1.03 -0.07 6.67
CA ARG A 205 0.49 1.28 6.72
C ARG A 205 0.49 1.71 8.18
N THR A 206 1.19 2.80 8.51
CA THR A 206 1.16 3.39 9.86
C THR A 206 0.28 4.62 9.81
N ILE A 207 -0.83 4.58 10.52
CA ILE A 207 -1.81 5.66 10.58
C ILE A 207 -1.43 6.58 11.74
N PHE A 208 -1.32 7.88 11.53
CA PHE A 208 -1.00 8.84 12.59
C PHE A 208 -1.85 10.08 12.47
N GLU A 209 -2.01 10.80 13.58
CA GLU A 209 -2.53 12.16 13.52
C GLU A 209 -1.47 13.04 12.86
N TYR A 210 -1.79 13.66 11.72
CA TYR A 210 -1.01 14.82 11.30
C TYR A 210 -1.13 15.84 12.44
N PRO A 211 -0.07 16.55 12.85
CA PRO A 211 -0.15 17.52 13.94
C PRO A 211 -1.13 18.64 13.57
N LEU A 212 -2.40 18.42 13.86
CA LEU A 212 -3.47 19.39 13.82
C LEU A 212 -3.54 19.97 15.23
N ASN A 213 -3.66 21.29 15.35
CA ASN A 213 -3.89 21.90 16.66
C ASN A 213 -5.17 21.26 17.25
N THR A 214 -5.04 20.71 18.46
CA THR A 214 -6.07 19.90 19.13
C THR A 214 -7.37 20.64 19.44
N ASP A 215 -7.44 21.95 19.18
CA ASP A 215 -8.58 22.80 19.54
C ASP A 215 -9.65 22.94 18.44
N ASP A 216 -9.38 22.57 17.18
CA ASP A 216 -10.31 22.83 16.06
C ASP A 216 -10.89 21.56 15.38
N LEU A 217 -10.50 20.36 15.80
CA LEU A 217 -10.94 19.13 15.14
C LEU A 217 -12.21 18.54 15.76
N VAL A 218 -13.37 19.12 15.43
CA VAL A 218 -14.66 18.41 15.57
C VAL A 218 -14.81 17.46 14.39
N ILE A 219 -14.04 16.37 14.35
CA ILE A 219 -14.40 15.25 13.47
C ILE A 219 -15.66 14.63 14.07
N ASP A 220 -16.77 14.78 13.38
CA ASP A 220 -18.01 14.14 13.75
C ASP A 220 -17.76 12.63 13.90
N LYS A 221 -18.18 12.03 15.02
CA LYS A 221 -17.86 10.64 15.38
C LYS A 221 -18.42 9.58 14.41
N GLY A 222 -19.02 10.01 13.30
CA GLY A 222 -19.60 9.18 12.24
C GLY A 222 -18.92 9.30 10.87
N SER A 223 -17.84 10.07 10.70
CA SER A 223 -17.13 10.13 9.40
C SER A 223 -16.35 8.83 9.15
N ILE A 224 -16.76 8.07 8.13
CA ILE A 224 -16.11 6.85 7.65
C ILE A 224 -15.28 7.21 6.41
N PHE A 225 -13.98 6.89 6.41
CA PHE A 225 -13.14 6.99 5.21
C PHE A 225 -13.22 5.64 4.48
N GLU A 226 -13.85 5.61 3.31
CA GLU A 226 -14.24 4.34 2.71
C GLU A 226 -13.27 3.77 1.67
N GLU A 227 -12.41 4.56 1.03
CA GLU A 227 -11.53 4.03 -0.04
C GLU A 227 -10.16 4.71 -0.05
N GLU A 228 -9.10 3.91 -0.09
CA GLU A 228 -7.71 4.35 -0.18
C GLU A 228 -7.05 3.60 -1.35
N ASP A 229 -6.73 4.35 -2.42
CA ASP A 229 -5.91 3.89 -3.52
C ASP A 229 -4.45 4.13 -3.17
N ILE A 230 -3.61 3.08 -3.30
CA ILE A 230 -2.18 3.19 -3.04
C ILE A 230 -1.44 3.20 -4.38
N PRO A 231 -0.84 4.33 -4.78
CA PRO A 231 -0.13 4.44 -6.04
C PRO A 231 1.26 3.79 -5.93
N ILE A 232 1.29 2.46 -5.82
CA ILE A 232 2.53 1.67 -5.88
C ILE A 232 2.95 1.58 -7.33
N ILE A 233 4.18 1.97 -7.61
CA ILE A 233 4.78 1.93 -8.93
C ILE A 233 5.94 0.94 -8.90
N PHE A 234 5.95 0.03 -9.88
CA PHE A 234 7.01 -0.93 -10.09
C PHE A 234 7.87 -0.48 -11.28
N ASN A 235 9.18 -0.41 -11.07
CA ASN A 235 10.16 -0.19 -12.12
C ASN A 235 10.95 -1.48 -12.29
N TYR A 236 11.10 -1.97 -13.51
CA TYR A 236 11.87 -3.18 -13.79
C TYR A 236 12.32 -3.22 -15.24
N ASP A 237 13.37 -4.00 -15.49
CA ASP A 237 13.85 -4.30 -16.83
C ASP A 237 13.30 -5.66 -17.26
N THR A 238 12.81 -5.72 -18.51
CA THR A 238 12.47 -6.96 -19.21
C THR A 238 13.57 -7.24 -20.26
N PRO A 239 13.77 -8.51 -20.67
CA PRO A 239 14.74 -8.86 -21.72
C PRO A 239 14.54 -8.14 -23.06
#